data_AF-A0A1H6FRB1-F1
#
_entry.id   AF-A0A1H6FRB1-F1
#
_cell.length_a   1.000
_cell.length_b   1.000
_cell.length_c   1.000
_cell.angle_alpha   90.00
_cell.angle_beta   90.00
_cell.angle_gamma   90.00
#
_symmetry.space_group_name_H-M   'P 1'
#
loop_
_entity.id
_entity.type
_entity.pdbx_description
1 polymer ?
#
loop_
_entity_poly.entity_id
_entity_poly.type
_entity_poly.pdbx_seq_one_letter_code
_entity_poly.pdbx_strand_id
1 'polypeptide(L)'
;MSETLPAWRAHPGEHRASADRGRAGASATPAARLLRLVLSLASDPRVVRIRRFAFVIWAPLAALAVVTRGAQGALLVVAAQAAWVTALLFLAWRASAPELRGLLLDIALPEPLRRAARLEICVLGAPLLLAYERLRGRRGGVDGATEFPVGGGFELVVAGALVPAVVAETLALHLALGGGLAVVAWAGTAAGAYALLWLAGVAASIQRHPHRLYDDQLLLRVGCLYRLRIPLAAIGAVRVDRRTRILAPYLRLVGDGCAELAVGGRTDLVLELAAPVALERPFGRPVAVRRVAVAVSDPERMRAAVAEAVERRRGRPDATAHFGERAPNEQGASERCMPVRHT
;
A
#
# COMPACT_ATOMS: atom_id res chain seq x y z
N MET A 1 10.31 -1.38 47.45
CA MET A 1 9.07 -0.79 46.92
C MET A 1 9.06 -1.13 45.43
N SER A 2 8.42 -2.19 44.91
CA SER A 2 6.99 -2.57 45.03
C SER A 2 6.11 -1.46 44.40
N GLU A 3 5.15 -1.67 43.47
CA GLU A 3 4.49 -2.80 42.79
C GLU A 3 4.07 -2.34 41.36
N THR A 4 3.68 -3.11 40.33
CA THR A 4 3.60 -4.57 39.99
C THR A 4 3.47 -4.71 38.45
N LEU A 5 3.50 -5.94 37.90
CA LEU A 5 2.94 -6.29 36.58
C LEU A 5 1.95 -7.47 36.74
N PRO A 6 0.75 -7.45 36.13
CA PRO A 6 -0.26 -8.49 36.36
C PRO A 6 0.08 -9.81 35.65
N ALA A 7 -0.04 -10.89 36.41
CA ALA A 7 0.20 -12.26 35.98
C ALA A 7 -0.71 -12.72 34.82
N TRP A 8 -0.12 -13.38 33.82
CA TRP A 8 -0.87 -14.20 32.87
C TRP A 8 -1.24 -15.52 33.55
N ARG A 9 -2.53 -15.81 33.68
CA ARG A 9 -3.02 -17.04 34.35
C ARG A 9 -2.63 -18.29 33.57
N ALA A 10 -2.08 -19.28 34.27
CA ALA A 10 -1.97 -20.63 33.76
C ALA A 10 -3.36 -21.29 33.73
N HIS A 11 -3.72 -21.91 32.60
CA HIS A 11 -4.82 -22.87 32.54
C HIS A 11 -4.30 -24.26 32.91
N PRO A 12 -4.87 -24.94 33.92
CA PRO A 12 -4.61 -26.35 34.17
C PRO A 12 -5.54 -27.21 33.29
N GLY A 13 -4.98 -28.26 32.70
CA GLY A 13 -5.76 -29.35 32.11
C GLY A 13 -5.76 -29.44 30.59
N GLU A 14 -4.73 -30.08 30.03
CA GLU A 14 -4.90 -30.91 28.81
C GLU A 14 -3.89 -32.07 28.76
N HIS A 15 -3.79 -32.80 29.88
CA HIS A 15 -3.18 -34.13 29.92
C HIS A 15 -4.09 -35.16 29.21
N ARG A 16 -4.07 -35.22 27.87
CA ARG A 16 -4.53 -36.39 27.06
C ARG A 16 -4.26 -36.26 25.54
N ALA A 17 -3.02 -35.97 25.14
CA ALA A 17 -2.62 -35.97 23.72
C ALA A 17 -1.14 -36.39 23.47
N SER A 18 -0.68 -37.45 24.15
CA SER A 18 0.71 -37.95 24.05
C SER A 18 0.85 -39.30 23.31
N ALA A 19 -0.21 -39.83 22.70
CA ALA A 19 -0.23 -41.21 22.18
C ALA A 19 -0.18 -41.34 20.64
N ASP A 20 -0.20 -40.26 19.84
CA ASP A 20 -0.28 -40.36 18.37
C ASP A 20 0.76 -39.53 17.58
N ARG A 21 1.86 -39.12 18.23
CA ARG A 21 3.01 -38.49 17.55
C ARG A 21 3.95 -39.49 16.84
N GLY A 22 3.54 -40.75 16.68
CA GLY A 22 4.38 -41.84 16.17
C GLY A 22 4.19 -42.24 14.71
N ARG A 23 3.11 -41.83 14.02
CA ARG A 23 2.72 -42.42 12.70
C ARG A 23 2.59 -41.48 11.50
N ALA A 24 3.02 -40.22 11.62
CA ALA A 24 3.09 -39.27 10.48
C ALA A 24 4.52 -39.06 9.91
N GLY A 25 5.49 -39.91 10.28
CA GLY A 25 6.91 -39.77 9.92
C GLY A 25 7.34 -40.41 8.58
N ALA A 26 6.46 -41.20 7.95
CA ALA A 26 6.68 -41.81 6.64
C ALA A 26 5.58 -41.32 5.68
N SER A 27 5.84 -40.89 4.44
CA SER A 27 7.06 -40.97 3.64
C SER A 27 7.31 -39.66 2.87
N ALA A 28 7.72 -38.59 3.56
CA ALA A 28 8.27 -37.42 2.86
C ALA A 28 9.55 -37.85 2.11
N THR A 29 9.48 -37.88 0.77
CA THR A 29 10.59 -38.23 -0.12
C THR A 29 11.82 -37.37 0.20
N PRO A 30 13.06 -37.85 -0.08
CA PRO A 30 14.26 -37.06 0.16
C PRO A 30 14.17 -35.69 -0.55
N ALA A 31 13.59 -35.64 -1.76
CA ALA A 31 13.27 -34.40 -2.47
C ALA A 31 12.31 -33.48 -1.68
N ALA A 32 11.24 -34.01 -1.08
CA ALA A 32 10.31 -33.21 -0.27
C ALA A 32 10.95 -32.69 1.04
N ARG A 33 11.85 -33.46 1.66
CA ARG A 33 12.61 -32.99 2.84
C ARG A 33 13.62 -31.92 2.47
N LEU A 34 14.36 -32.12 1.38
CA LEU A 34 15.37 -31.18 0.89
C LEU A 34 14.71 -29.88 0.40
N LEU A 35 13.56 -29.97 -0.27
CA LEU A 35 12.73 -28.80 -0.62
C LEU A 35 12.26 -28.04 0.62
N ARG A 36 11.79 -28.71 1.69
CA ARG A 36 11.42 -28.05 2.96
C ARG A 36 12.63 -27.38 3.62
N LEU A 37 13.80 -28.03 3.61
CA LEU A 37 15.05 -27.47 4.14
C LEU A 37 15.48 -26.22 3.37
N VAL A 38 15.48 -26.28 2.04
CA VAL A 38 15.77 -25.14 1.15
C VAL A 38 14.76 -24.01 1.37
N LEU A 39 13.46 -24.32 1.48
CA LEU A 39 12.44 -23.32 1.79
C LEU A 39 12.63 -22.69 3.18
N SER A 40 12.99 -23.47 4.20
CA SER A 40 13.27 -22.93 5.55
C SER A 40 14.50 -22.01 5.57
N LEU A 41 15.59 -22.38 4.88
CA LEU A 41 16.76 -21.50 4.74
C LEU A 41 16.43 -20.25 3.91
N ALA A 42 15.70 -20.39 2.81
CA ALA A 42 15.32 -19.28 1.93
C ALA A 42 14.31 -18.31 2.57
N SER A 43 13.65 -18.73 3.66
CA SER A 43 12.73 -17.94 4.48
C SER A 43 13.41 -17.23 5.67
N ASP A 44 14.68 -17.53 5.98
CA ASP A 44 15.39 -16.89 7.08
C ASP A 44 15.53 -15.37 6.82
N PRO A 45 15.14 -14.49 7.76
CA PRO A 45 15.22 -13.03 7.60
C PRO A 45 16.65 -12.49 7.35
N ARG A 46 17.70 -13.26 7.66
CA ARG A 46 19.10 -12.98 7.31
C ARG A 46 19.35 -13.23 5.82
N VAL A 47 18.88 -14.36 5.28
CA VAL A 47 19.00 -14.73 3.86
C VAL A 47 18.16 -13.81 2.97
N VAL A 48 16.96 -13.43 3.43
CA VAL A 48 16.11 -12.43 2.75
C VAL A 48 16.81 -11.08 2.60
N ARG A 49 17.66 -10.69 3.58
CA ARG A 49 18.42 -9.43 3.52
C ARG A 49 19.53 -9.47 2.47
N ILE A 50 20.20 -10.62 2.32
CA ILE A 50 21.23 -10.87 1.30
C ILE A 50 20.60 -10.95 -0.10
N ARG A 51 19.44 -11.62 -0.25
CA ARG A 51 18.68 -11.71 -1.51
C ARG A 51 18.31 -10.36 -2.12
N ARG A 52 18.15 -9.30 -1.33
CA ARG A 52 17.93 -7.92 -1.84
C ARG A 52 19.08 -7.41 -2.71
N PHE A 53 20.29 -7.94 -2.52
CA PHE A 53 21.48 -7.60 -3.30
C PHE A 53 21.75 -8.59 -4.44
N ALA A 54 20.90 -9.60 -4.67
CA ALA A 54 21.06 -10.50 -5.81
C ALA A 54 21.00 -9.77 -7.17
N PHE A 55 20.22 -8.68 -7.26
CA PHE A 55 20.23 -7.78 -8.42
C PHE A 55 21.59 -7.06 -8.59
N VAL A 56 22.28 -6.76 -7.49
CA VAL A 56 23.62 -6.15 -7.50
C VAL A 56 24.70 -7.12 -7.99
N ILE A 57 24.42 -8.43 -8.06
CA ILE A 57 25.31 -9.42 -8.72
C ILE A 57 25.21 -9.35 -10.25
N TRP A 58 24.04 -8.97 -10.80
CA TRP A 58 23.85 -8.85 -12.24
C TRP A 58 24.57 -7.63 -12.84
N ALA A 59 24.73 -6.54 -12.08
CA ALA A 59 25.45 -5.35 -12.54
C ALA A 59 26.95 -5.58 -12.89
N PRO A 60 27.80 -6.19 -12.02
CA PRO A 60 29.18 -6.51 -12.36
C PRO A 60 29.28 -7.62 -13.41
N LEU A 61 28.32 -8.57 -13.46
CA LEU A 61 28.25 -9.53 -14.56
C LEU A 61 27.96 -8.86 -15.91
N ALA A 62 27.05 -7.90 -15.95
CA ALA A 62 26.77 -7.09 -17.14
C ALA A 62 28.00 -6.24 -17.53
N ALA A 63 28.65 -5.58 -16.57
CA ALA A 63 29.86 -4.81 -16.82
C ALA A 63 31.01 -5.69 -17.36
N LEU A 64 31.25 -6.86 -16.75
CA LEU A 64 32.24 -7.82 -17.22
C LEU A 64 31.91 -8.37 -18.61
N ALA A 65 30.62 -8.63 -18.90
CA ALA A 65 30.16 -9.04 -20.21
C ALA A 65 30.33 -7.92 -21.27
N VAL A 66 30.13 -6.66 -20.90
CA VAL A 66 30.44 -5.49 -21.76
C VAL A 66 31.94 -5.40 -22.04
N VAL A 67 32.79 -5.53 -21.02
CA VAL A 67 34.25 -5.48 -21.18
C VAL A 67 34.77 -6.63 -22.05
N THR A 68 34.19 -7.82 -21.94
CA THR A 68 34.67 -9.03 -22.66
C THR A 68 34.02 -9.27 -24.03
N ARG A 69 32.78 -8.80 -24.27
CA ARG A 69 31.99 -9.07 -25.48
C ARG A 69 31.21 -7.86 -26.01
N GLY A 70 31.52 -6.65 -25.55
CA GLY A 70 30.83 -5.42 -25.96
C GLY A 70 29.32 -5.47 -25.73
N ALA A 71 28.56 -4.83 -26.62
CA ALA A 71 27.10 -4.77 -26.54
C ALA A 71 26.41 -6.15 -26.59
N GLN A 72 27.01 -7.13 -27.26
CA GLN A 72 26.47 -8.50 -27.32
C GLN A 72 26.53 -9.19 -25.94
N GLY A 73 27.58 -8.93 -25.17
CA GLY A 73 27.69 -9.40 -23.78
C GLY A 73 26.60 -8.83 -22.88
N ALA A 74 26.34 -7.52 -22.97
CA ALA A 74 25.23 -6.88 -22.25
C ALA A 74 23.87 -7.53 -22.60
N LEU A 75 23.61 -7.73 -23.89
CA LEU A 75 22.35 -8.31 -24.37
C LEU A 75 22.13 -9.73 -23.84
N LEU A 76 23.17 -10.57 -23.81
CA LEU A 76 23.09 -11.92 -23.26
C LEU A 76 22.79 -11.91 -21.75
N VAL A 77 23.39 -11.00 -20.98
CA VAL A 77 23.12 -10.87 -19.54
C VAL A 77 21.68 -10.40 -19.28
N VAL A 78 21.19 -9.41 -20.05
CA VAL A 78 19.80 -8.95 -19.99
C VAL A 78 18.82 -10.07 -20.37
N ALA A 79 19.11 -10.83 -21.43
CA ALA A 79 18.27 -11.95 -21.87
C ALA A 79 18.23 -13.09 -20.82
N ALA A 80 19.37 -13.45 -20.24
CA ALA A 80 19.46 -14.45 -19.17
C ALA A 80 18.68 -14.02 -17.92
N GLN A 81 18.81 -12.76 -17.51
CA GLN A 81 18.04 -12.19 -16.40
C GLN A 81 16.53 -12.19 -16.69
N ALA A 82 16.12 -11.79 -17.90
CA ALA A 82 14.72 -11.79 -18.32
C ALA A 82 14.12 -13.21 -18.35
N ALA A 83 14.86 -14.19 -18.86
CA ALA A 83 14.46 -15.60 -18.87
C ALA A 83 14.31 -16.15 -17.43
N TRP A 84 15.27 -15.84 -16.55
CA TRP A 84 15.23 -16.23 -15.13
C TRP A 84 14.01 -15.66 -14.39
N VAL A 85 13.76 -14.34 -14.52
CA VAL A 85 12.58 -13.69 -13.93
C VAL A 85 11.28 -14.29 -14.49
N THR A 86 11.21 -14.52 -15.81
CA THR A 86 10.05 -15.13 -16.47
C THR A 86 9.78 -16.53 -15.95
N ALA A 87 10.81 -17.36 -15.80
CA ALA A 87 10.69 -18.71 -15.24
C ALA A 87 10.17 -18.69 -13.80
N LEU A 88 10.68 -17.79 -12.94
CA LEU A 88 10.20 -17.64 -11.57
C LEU A 88 8.75 -17.15 -11.49
N LEU A 89 8.35 -16.21 -12.36
CA LEU A 89 6.95 -15.74 -12.44
C LEU A 89 6.01 -16.85 -12.93
N PHE A 90 6.42 -17.65 -13.91
CA PHE A 90 5.67 -18.80 -14.39
C PHE A 90 5.52 -19.88 -13.30
N LEU A 91 6.58 -20.18 -12.56
CA LEU A 91 6.54 -21.08 -11.40
C LEU A 91 5.64 -20.52 -10.29
N ALA A 92 5.68 -19.22 -10.02
CA ALA A 92 4.81 -18.57 -9.04
C ALA A 92 3.33 -18.58 -9.46
N TRP A 93 3.03 -18.54 -10.76
CA TRP A 93 1.68 -18.70 -11.32
C TRP A 93 1.20 -20.16 -11.24
N ARG A 94 2.07 -21.13 -11.52
CA ARG A 94 1.81 -22.58 -11.35
C ARG A 94 1.68 -23.01 -9.88
N ALA A 95 2.24 -22.26 -8.93
CA ALA A 95 2.30 -22.64 -7.52
C ALA A 95 0.94 -22.47 -6.81
N SER A 96 0.28 -23.60 -6.51
CA SER A 96 -0.95 -23.63 -5.71
C SER A 96 -0.74 -23.24 -4.23
N ALA A 97 0.46 -23.46 -3.69
CA ALA A 97 0.79 -23.15 -2.30
C ALA A 97 1.11 -21.65 -2.14
N PRO A 98 0.41 -20.91 -1.25
CA PRO A 98 0.57 -19.45 -1.13
C PRO A 98 1.96 -19.04 -0.62
N GLU A 99 2.56 -19.84 0.28
CA GLU A 99 3.91 -19.60 0.81
C GLU A 99 4.97 -19.69 -0.31
N LEU A 100 4.93 -20.76 -1.11
CA LEU A 100 5.84 -20.96 -2.24
C LEU A 100 5.67 -19.86 -3.29
N ARG A 101 4.42 -19.48 -3.60
CA ARG A 101 4.11 -18.38 -4.51
C ARG A 101 4.65 -17.05 -3.99
N GLY A 102 4.50 -16.75 -2.70
CA GLY A 102 5.08 -15.57 -2.05
C GLY A 102 6.61 -15.56 -2.15
N LEU A 103 7.24 -16.69 -1.82
CA LEU A 103 8.70 -16.84 -1.86
C LEU A 103 9.27 -16.67 -3.27
N LEU A 104 8.64 -17.28 -4.28
CA LEU A 104 9.03 -17.14 -5.70
C LEU A 104 8.86 -15.71 -6.20
N LEU A 105 7.75 -15.04 -5.84
CA LEU A 105 7.57 -13.62 -6.13
C LEU A 105 8.64 -12.75 -5.43
N ASP A 106 9.05 -13.09 -4.21
CA ASP A 106 10.15 -12.43 -3.50
C ASP A 106 11.54 -12.72 -4.10
N ILE A 107 11.72 -13.78 -4.90
CA ILE A 107 12.95 -14.01 -5.68
C ILE A 107 12.89 -13.20 -6.97
N ALA A 108 11.79 -13.30 -7.72
CA ALA A 108 11.62 -12.67 -9.02
C ALA A 108 11.59 -11.14 -8.95
N LEU A 109 10.86 -10.60 -7.96
CA LEU A 109 10.67 -9.17 -7.80
C LEU A 109 10.53 -8.83 -6.30
N PRO A 110 11.61 -8.36 -5.64
CA PRO A 110 11.58 -7.92 -4.24
C PRO A 110 10.41 -6.98 -3.94
N GLU A 111 9.85 -7.06 -2.73
CA GLU A 111 8.69 -6.25 -2.31
C GLU A 111 8.80 -4.73 -2.63
N PRO A 112 9.94 -4.04 -2.49
CA PRO A 112 10.07 -2.64 -2.91
C PRO A 112 9.85 -2.44 -4.43
N LEU A 113 10.37 -3.37 -5.25
CA LEU A 113 10.18 -3.35 -6.71
C LEU A 113 8.76 -3.72 -7.11
N ARG A 114 8.06 -4.61 -6.37
CA ARG A 114 6.62 -4.83 -6.57
C ARG A 114 5.80 -3.59 -6.27
N ARG A 115 6.15 -2.84 -5.22
CA ARG A 115 5.49 -1.56 -4.91
C ARG A 115 5.79 -0.49 -5.95
N ALA A 116 7.03 -0.40 -6.44
CA ALA A 116 7.39 0.47 -7.56
C ALA A 116 6.60 0.12 -8.83
N ALA A 117 6.60 -1.14 -9.25
CA ALA A 117 5.87 -1.59 -10.43
C ALA A 117 4.35 -1.39 -10.30
N ARG A 118 3.76 -1.65 -9.12
CA ARG A 118 2.33 -1.35 -8.87
C ARG A 118 2.04 0.15 -8.90
N LEU A 119 2.94 0.97 -8.37
CA LEU A 119 2.81 2.42 -8.46
C LEU A 119 2.86 2.88 -9.92
N GLU A 120 3.83 2.40 -10.71
CA GLU A 120 3.95 2.76 -12.13
C GLU A 120 2.78 2.29 -12.97
N ILE A 121 2.30 1.06 -12.80
CA ILE A 121 1.11 0.57 -13.51
C ILE A 121 -0.12 1.42 -13.14
N CYS A 122 -0.23 1.86 -11.88
CA CYS A 122 -1.33 2.70 -11.40
C CYS A 122 -1.23 4.14 -11.93
N VAL A 123 -0.03 4.73 -11.93
CA VAL A 123 0.27 6.09 -12.42
C VAL A 123 0.15 6.16 -13.94
N LEU A 124 0.89 5.33 -14.68
CA LEU A 124 0.90 5.35 -16.15
C LEU A 124 -0.43 4.83 -16.74
N GLY A 125 -1.15 3.96 -16.03
CA GLY A 125 -2.48 3.49 -16.44
C GLY A 125 -3.61 4.48 -16.14
N ALA A 126 -3.46 5.39 -15.18
CA ALA A 126 -4.51 6.32 -14.77
C ALA A 126 -5.04 7.23 -15.90
N PRO A 127 -4.23 7.84 -16.79
CA PRO A 127 -4.72 8.67 -17.88
C PRO A 127 -5.60 7.90 -18.86
N LEU A 128 -5.18 6.68 -19.23
CA LEU A 128 -5.93 5.80 -20.14
C LEU A 128 -7.27 5.38 -19.53
N LEU A 129 -7.27 4.97 -18.25
CA LEU A 129 -8.49 4.59 -17.54
C LEU A 129 -9.43 5.78 -17.34
N LEU A 130 -8.90 6.97 -17.05
CA LEU A 130 -9.68 8.22 -16.90
C LEU A 130 -10.29 8.66 -18.24
N ALA A 131 -9.54 8.57 -19.34
CA ALA A 131 -10.05 8.82 -20.68
C ALA A 131 -11.17 7.81 -21.03
N TYR A 132 -10.96 6.53 -20.76
CA TYR A 132 -11.95 5.47 -20.98
C TYR A 132 -13.25 5.67 -20.18
N GLU A 133 -13.15 6.08 -18.90
CA GLU A 133 -14.33 6.39 -18.08
C GLU A 133 -15.08 7.63 -18.55
N ARG A 134 -14.36 8.69 -18.96
CA ARG A 134 -14.96 9.90 -19.56
C ARG A 134 -15.68 9.55 -20.87
N LEU A 135 -15.06 8.78 -21.75
CA LEU A 135 -15.65 8.31 -23.01
C LEU A 135 -16.89 7.43 -22.80
N ARG A 136 -16.91 6.59 -21.74
CA ARG A 136 -18.07 5.75 -21.38
C ARG A 136 -19.08 6.44 -20.46
N GLY A 137 -18.91 7.72 -20.13
CA GLY A 137 -19.80 8.47 -19.22
C GLY A 137 -19.87 7.91 -17.79
N ARG A 138 -18.96 7.00 -17.40
CA ARG A 138 -19.00 6.34 -16.08
C ARG A 138 -18.44 7.27 -15.01
N ARG A 139 -19.32 8.03 -14.35
CA ARG A 139 -19.02 8.64 -13.05
C ARG A 139 -19.11 7.56 -11.98
N GLY A 140 -17.97 6.98 -11.62
CA GLY A 140 -17.87 5.85 -10.70
C GLY A 140 -18.07 6.23 -9.23
N GLY A 141 -19.32 6.40 -8.82
CA GLY A 141 -19.68 6.32 -7.40
C GLY A 141 -19.37 4.92 -6.85
N VAL A 142 -19.02 4.83 -5.56
CA VAL A 142 -18.92 3.57 -4.83
C VAL A 142 -20.03 3.54 -3.80
N ASP A 143 -20.85 2.50 -3.86
CA ASP A 143 -21.99 2.32 -2.94
C ASP A 143 -21.51 2.32 -1.48
N GLY A 144 -22.22 3.06 -0.63
CA GLY A 144 -21.86 3.24 0.79
C GLY A 144 -20.66 4.15 1.06
N ALA A 145 -20.17 4.93 0.09
CA ALA A 145 -19.08 5.88 0.28
C ALA A 145 -19.42 7.31 -0.19
N THR A 146 -19.28 8.30 0.69
CA THR A 146 -19.33 9.72 0.27
C THR A 146 -17.96 10.13 -0.24
N GLU A 147 -17.89 10.58 -1.50
CA GLU A 147 -16.63 11.01 -2.12
C GLU A 147 -16.36 12.51 -1.95
N PHE A 148 -15.09 12.84 -1.75
CA PHE A 148 -14.56 14.21 -1.72
C PHE A 148 -13.38 14.32 -2.70
N PRO A 149 -13.57 14.96 -3.86
CA PRO A 149 -12.51 15.13 -4.85
C PRO A 149 -11.31 15.91 -4.29
N VAL A 150 -10.12 15.50 -4.71
CA VAL A 150 -8.86 16.18 -4.37
C VAL A 150 -8.60 17.28 -5.40
N GLY A 151 -9.13 18.47 -5.14
CA GLY A 151 -8.80 19.67 -5.91
C GLY A 151 -7.41 20.18 -5.57
N GLY A 152 -6.72 20.78 -6.55
CA GLY A 152 -5.38 21.33 -6.30
C GLY A 152 -4.68 22.04 -7.44
N GLY A 153 -5.31 22.26 -8.60
CA GLY A 153 -4.71 23.00 -9.72
C GLY A 153 -3.44 22.37 -10.33
N PHE A 154 -3.05 21.17 -9.90
CA PHE A 154 -1.81 20.51 -10.31
C PHE A 154 -1.74 20.30 -11.84
N GLU A 155 -2.87 20.01 -12.48
CA GLU A 155 -3.00 19.94 -13.95
C GLU A 155 -2.59 21.24 -14.65
N LEU A 156 -2.93 22.40 -14.08
CA LEU A 156 -2.56 23.71 -14.62
C LEU A 156 -1.04 23.96 -14.48
N VAL A 157 -0.42 23.48 -13.40
CA VAL A 157 1.04 23.55 -13.22
C VAL A 157 1.76 22.63 -14.21
N VAL A 158 1.26 21.40 -14.41
CA VAL A 158 1.81 20.47 -15.40
C VAL A 158 1.71 21.04 -16.81
N ALA A 159 0.50 21.48 -17.22
CA ALA A 159 0.27 21.99 -18.57
C ALA A 159 0.91 23.37 -18.83
N GLY A 160 0.85 24.28 -17.87
CA GLY A 160 1.27 25.68 -18.04
C GLY A 160 2.75 25.96 -17.74
N ALA A 161 3.43 25.13 -16.95
CA ALA A 161 4.82 25.34 -16.58
C ALA A 161 5.74 24.16 -16.95
N LEU A 162 5.37 22.92 -16.58
CA LEU A 162 6.27 21.77 -16.77
C LEU A 162 6.36 21.30 -18.23
N VAL A 163 5.25 21.25 -18.97
CA VAL A 163 5.26 20.90 -20.40
C VAL A 163 6.11 21.89 -21.22
N PRO A 164 5.92 23.23 -21.13
CA PRO A 164 6.78 24.19 -21.83
C PRO A 164 8.26 24.09 -21.42
N ALA A 165 8.55 23.90 -20.13
CA ALA A 165 9.92 23.77 -19.64
C ALA A 165 10.63 22.54 -20.23
N VAL A 166 9.99 21.37 -20.24
CA VAL A 166 10.56 20.14 -20.81
C VAL A 166 10.76 20.27 -22.33
N VAL A 167 9.84 20.93 -23.05
CA VAL A 167 9.99 21.19 -24.50
C VAL A 167 11.17 22.14 -24.76
N ALA A 168 11.31 23.22 -23.99
CA ALA A 168 12.41 24.17 -24.12
C ALA A 168 13.77 23.53 -23.77
N GLU A 169 13.84 22.75 -22.69
CA GLU A 169 15.03 22.00 -22.29
C GLU A 169 15.43 20.97 -23.36
N THR A 170 14.46 20.22 -23.90
CA THR A 170 14.70 19.26 -24.97
C THR A 170 15.24 19.95 -26.22
N LEU A 171 14.65 21.07 -26.63
CA LEU A 171 15.12 21.86 -27.78
C LEU A 171 16.54 22.39 -27.55
N ALA A 172 16.82 22.95 -26.36
CA ALA A 172 18.14 23.45 -25.99
C ALA A 172 19.19 22.33 -26.04
N LEU A 173 18.87 21.12 -25.56
CA LEU A 173 19.76 19.96 -25.65
C LEU A 173 20.08 19.58 -27.11
N HIS A 174 19.09 19.58 -28.02
CA HIS A 174 19.33 19.25 -29.43
C HIS A 174 20.17 20.29 -30.15
N LEU A 175 19.95 21.59 -29.84
CA LEU A 175 20.73 22.69 -30.40
C LEU A 175 22.16 22.70 -29.86
N ALA A 176 22.36 22.46 -28.56
CA ALA A 176 23.68 22.50 -27.92
C ALA A 176 24.56 21.29 -28.25
N LEU A 177 23.97 20.10 -28.40
CA LEU A 177 24.70 18.86 -28.70
C LEU A 177 24.96 18.64 -30.20
N GLY A 178 24.16 19.29 -31.06
CA GLY A 178 24.23 19.17 -32.51
C GLY A 178 24.18 17.72 -33.00
N GLY A 179 24.79 17.45 -34.16
CA GLY A 179 24.86 16.10 -34.72
C GLY A 179 25.83 15.15 -34.00
N GLY A 180 26.82 15.67 -33.27
CA GLY A 180 27.91 14.88 -32.69
C GLY A 180 27.50 13.97 -31.52
N LEU A 181 26.45 14.33 -30.79
CA LEU A 181 25.96 13.59 -29.61
C LEU A 181 24.46 13.29 -29.69
N ALA A 182 23.95 13.02 -30.89
CA ALA A 182 22.52 12.78 -31.15
C ALA A 182 21.89 11.73 -30.20
N VAL A 183 22.62 10.67 -29.81
CA VAL A 183 22.13 9.66 -28.85
C VAL A 183 21.78 10.26 -27.49
N VAL A 184 22.58 11.23 -27.01
CA VAL A 184 22.34 11.91 -25.73
C VAL A 184 21.12 12.82 -25.83
N ALA A 185 20.97 13.54 -26.94
CA ALA A 185 19.82 14.39 -27.20
C ALA A 185 18.52 13.57 -27.22
N TRP A 186 18.48 12.45 -27.95
CA TRP A 186 17.33 11.54 -27.99
C TRP A 186 17.04 10.86 -26.66
N ALA A 187 18.07 10.50 -25.88
CA ALA A 187 17.89 10.00 -24.52
C ALA A 187 17.24 11.06 -23.60
N GLY A 188 17.63 12.33 -23.75
CA GLY A 188 16.99 13.48 -23.10
C GLY A 188 15.50 13.60 -23.48
N THR A 189 15.17 13.56 -24.77
CA THR A 189 13.77 13.55 -25.26
C THR A 189 12.96 12.42 -24.63
N ALA A 190 13.51 11.20 -24.60
CA ALA A 190 12.83 10.04 -24.03
C ALA A 190 12.59 10.20 -22.52
N ALA A 191 13.58 10.71 -21.77
CA ALA A 191 13.46 11.00 -20.35
C ALA A 191 12.42 12.11 -20.06
N GLY A 192 12.42 13.19 -20.84
CA GLY A 192 11.45 14.27 -20.76
C GLY A 192 10.02 13.82 -21.07
N ALA A 193 9.84 13.07 -22.15
CA ALA A 193 8.54 12.50 -22.53
C ALA A 193 8.01 11.53 -21.46
N TYR A 194 8.87 10.68 -20.90
CA TYR A 194 8.51 9.81 -19.77
C TYR A 194 8.12 10.62 -18.52
N ALA A 195 8.88 11.67 -18.17
CA ALA A 195 8.56 12.53 -17.03
C ALA A 195 7.20 13.23 -17.20
N LEU A 196 6.88 13.74 -18.39
CA LEU A 196 5.56 14.33 -18.68
C LEU A 196 4.42 13.30 -18.61
N LEU A 197 4.62 12.10 -19.15
CA LEU A 197 3.65 11.00 -19.04
C LEU A 197 3.43 10.61 -17.57
N TRP A 198 4.49 10.58 -16.77
CA TRP A 198 4.45 10.28 -15.34
C TRP A 198 3.67 11.35 -14.56
N LEU A 199 3.93 12.64 -14.82
CA LEU A 199 3.22 13.77 -14.22
C LEU A 199 1.73 13.78 -14.57
N ALA A 200 1.40 13.53 -15.85
CA ALA A 200 0.02 13.35 -16.30
C ALA A 200 -0.65 12.14 -15.63
N GLY A 201 0.12 11.06 -15.44
CA GLY A 201 -0.28 9.88 -14.67
C GLY A 201 -0.64 10.18 -13.23
N VAL A 202 0.19 10.96 -12.53
CA VAL A 202 -0.08 11.38 -11.15
C VAL A 202 -1.33 12.25 -11.09
N ALA A 203 -1.45 13.25 -11.97
CA ALA A 203 -2.63 14.11 -12.05
C ALA A 203 -3.93 13.30 -12.25
N ALA A 204 -3.95 12.40 -13.25
CA ALA A 204 -5.08 11.51 -13.50
C ALA A 204 -5.35 10.58 -12.30
N SER A 205 -4.31 10.06 -11.64
CA SER A 205 -4.49 9.18 -10.49
C SER A 205 -5.16 9.90 -9.31
N ILE A 206 -4.83 11.18 -9.08
CA ILE A 206 -5.43 12.02 -8.03
C ILE A 206 -6.93 12.23 -8.31
N GLN A 207 -7.31 12.49 -9.57
CA GLN A 207 -8.72 12.58 -9.97
C GLN A 207 -9.48 11.25 -9.77
N ARG A 208 -8.86 10.12 -10.13
CA ARG A 208 -9.47 8.77 -10.03
C ARG A 208 -9.61 8.25 -8.61
N HIS A 209 -8.92 8.85 -7.65
CA HIS A 209 -8.81 8.35 -6.28
C HIS A 209 -9.14 9.46 -5.26
N PRO A 210 -10.41 9.91 -5.22
CA PRO A 210 -10.87 10.88 -4.23
C PRO A 210 -10.75 10.33 -2.81
N HIS A 211 -10.85 11.21 -1.82
CA HIS A 211 -11.07 10.78 -0.44
C HIS A 211 -12.47 10.18 -0.33
N ARG A 212 -12.62 9.17 0.54
CA ARG A 212 -13.89 8.47 0.76
C ARG A 212 -14.22 8.38 2.24
N LEU A 213 -15.42 8.80 2.60
CA LEU A 213 -16.00 8.59 3.92
C LEU A 213 -16.95 7.40 3.87
N TYR A 214 -16.67 6.38 4.68
CA TYR A 214 -17.51 5.22 4.94
C TYR A 214 -18.14 5.34 6.34
N ASP A 215 -19.03 4.42 6.71
CA ASP A 215 -19.72 4.41 8.01
C ASP A 215 -18.78 4.19 9.22
N ASP A 216 -17.61 3.58 9.01
CA ASP A 216 -16.65 3.24 10.07
C ASP A 216 -15.30 3.97 9.97
N GLN A 217 -14.93 4.44 8.78
CA GLN A 217 -13.62 4.99 8.50
C GLN A 217 -13.61 6.10 7.43
N LEU A 218 -12.69 7.04 7.59
CA LEU A 218 -12.30 8.01 6.58
C LEU A 218 -11.03 7.54 5.85
N LEU A 219 -11.11 7.43 4.52
CA LEU A 219 -10.04 7.01 3.64
C LEU A 219 -9.47 8.23 2.89
N LEU A 220 -8.32 8.73 3.34
CA LEU A 220 -7.57 9.79 2.66
C LEU A 220 -6.60 9.20 1.64
N ARG A 221 -6.48 9.86 0.49
CA ARG A 221 -5.68 9.41 -0.65
C ARG A 221 -5.00 10.57 -1.36
N VAL A 222 -3.76 10.35 -1.82
CA VAL A 222 -3.12 11.21 -2.82
C VAL A 222 -2.86 10.34 -4.03
N GLY A 223 -3.85 10.22 -4.91
CA GLY A 223 -3.79 9.38 -6.10
C GLY A 223 -3.42 7.92 -5.80
N CYS A 224 -2.48 7.38 -6.58
CA CYS A 224 -1.83 6.09 -6.31
C CYS A 224 -0.70 6.17 -5.27
N LEU A 225 -0.25 7.37 -4.87
CA LEU A 225 0.97 7.60 -4.11
C LEU A 225 0.82 7.32 -2.61
N TYR A 226 -0.24 7.82 -1.99
CA TYR A 226 -0.42 7.70 -0.54
C TYR A 226 -1.84 7.29 -0.16
N ARG A 227 -1.94 6.49 0.91
CA ARG A 227 -3.19 5.99 1.47
C ARG A 227 -3.14 6.06 3.00
N LEU A 228 -4.18 6.60 3.60
CA LEU A 228 -4.39 6.60 5.05
C LEU A 228 -5.83 6.20 5.35
N ARG A 229 -6.01 5.17 6.18
CA ARG A 229 -7.33 4.78 6.72
C ARG A 229 -7.41 5.27 8.16
N ILE A 230 -8.36 6.14 8.45
CA ILE A 230 -8.58 6.72 9.78
C ILE A 230 -9.92 6.18 10.29
N PRO A 231 -9.96 5.31 11.31
CA PRO A 231 -11.22 4.94 11.96
C PRO A 231 -11.92 6.19 12.50
N LEU A 232 -13.25 6.31 12.36
CA LEU A 232 -13.96 7.51 12.83
C LEU A 232 -13.80 7.72 14.35
N ALA A 233 -13.71 6.63 15.12
CA ALA A 233 -13.42 6.68 16.56
C ALA A 233 -12.03 7.27 16.90
N ALA A 234 -11.10 7.32 15.95
CA ALA A 234 -9.78 7.94 16.15
C ALA A 234 -9.78 9.46 15.85
N ILE A 235 -10.84 10.02 15.27
CA ILE A 235 -10.94 11.43 14.93
C ILE A 235 -11.36 12.22 16.17
N GLY A 236 -10.47 13.09 16.66
CA GLY A 236 -10.75 13.98 17.79
C GLY A 236 -11.39 15.29 17.33
N ALA A 237 -10.82 15.93 16.32
CA ALA A 237 -11.32 17.18 15.74
C ALA A 237 -11.03 17.29 14.23
N VAL A 238 -11.85 18.09 13.53
CA VAL A 238 -11.66 18.41 12.11
C VAL A 238 -11.90 19.90 11.90
N ARG A 239 -10.93 20.59 11.29
CA ARG A 239 -10.99 22.04 11.04
C ARG A 239 -10.48 22.38 9.65
N VAL A 240 -11.06 23.42 9.04
CA VAL A 240 -10.54 24.00 7.80
C VAL A 240 -9.34 24.89 8.14
N ASP A 241 -8.23 24.66 7.46
CA ASP A 241 -6.95 25.35 7.65
C ASP A 241 -6.21 25.30 6.32
N ARG A 242 -6.39 26.36 5.52
CA ARG A 242 -5.87 26.44 4.16
C ARG A 242 -4.43 26.95 4.19
N ARG A 243 -3.52 26.13 3.67
CA ARG A 243 -2.10 26.43 3.57
C ARG A 243 -1.61 26.14 2.16
N THR A 244 -0.79 27.03 1.64
CA THR A 244 -0.12 26.85 0.34
C THR A 244 1.38 27.02 0.56
N ARG A 245 2.17 26.11 -0.02
CA ARG A 245 3.63 26.13 0.01
C ARG A 245 4.17 25.80 -1.37
N ILE A 246 4.99 26.71 -1.90
CA ILE A 246 5.69 26.53 -3.17
C ILE A 246 6.58 25.28 -3.09
N LEU A 247 6.52 24.43 -4.12
CA LEU A 247 7.33 23.22 -4.27
C LEU A 247 7.25 22.21 -3.10
N ALA A 248 6.13 22.15 -2.36
CA ALA A 248 5.97 21.13 -1.32
C ALA A 248 5.77 19.72 -1.92
N PRO A 249 6.40 18.66 -1.34
CA PRO A 249 6.18 17.29 -1.77
C PRO A 249 4.78 16.78 -1.39
N TYR A 250 4.26 15.79 -2.12
CA TYR A 250 2.95 15.17 -1.89
C TYR A 250 2.74 14.61 -0.47
N LEU A 251 3.83 14.22 0.20
CA LEU A 251 3.85 13.92 1.62
C LEU A 251 5.01 14.68 2.24
N ARG A 252 4.69 15.58 3.18
CA ARG A 252 5.66 16.18 4.09
C ARG A 252 5.37 15.70 5.51
N LEU A 253 6.37 15.05 6.12
CA LEU A 253 6.34 14.73 7.54
C LEU A 253 6.95 15.91 8.31
N VAL A 254 6.20 16.43 9.26
CA VAL A 254 6.62 17.47 10.20
C VAL A 254 6.81 16.81 11.57
N GLY A 255 7.53 17.48 12.49
CA GLY A 255 7.71 17.02 13.87
C GLY A 255 6.41 16.57 14.53
N ASP A 256 6.55 15.73 15.56
CA ASP A 256 5.46 15.30 16.45
C ASP A 256 4.31 14.55 15.75
N GLY A 257 4.63 13.75 14.73
CA GLY A 257 3.66 12.90 14.05
C GLY A 257 2.65 13.68 13.20
N CYS A 258 3.04 14.84 12.68
CA CYS A 258 2.25 15.62 11.75
C CYS A 258 2.54 15.19 10.30
N ALA A 259 1.51 14.90 9.51
CA ALA A 259 1.63 14.62 8.08
C ALA A 259 0.83 15.62 7.24
N GLU A 260 1.48 16.25 6.27
CA GLU A 260 0.87 17.12 5.27
C GLU A 260 0.79 16.34 3.95
N LEU A 261 -0.44 15.96 3.57
CA LEU A 261 -0.79 15.33 2.29
C LEU A 261 -1.17 16.42 1.28
N ALA A 262 -0.15 17.10 0.77
CA ALA A 262 -0.31 18.26 -0.11
C ALA A 262 -0.53 17.86 -1.58
N VAL A 263 -1.32 18.64 -2.31
CA VAL A 263 -1.45 18.54 -3.77
C VAL A 263 -1.32 19.94 -4.37
N GLY A 264 -0.46 20.10 -5.38
CA GLY A 264 -0.12 21.42 -5.92
C GLY A 264 0.51 22.36 -4.88
N GLY A 265 1.10 21.81 -3.81
CA GLY A 265 1.60 22.58 -2.67
C GLY A 265 0.53 23.03 -1.65
N ARG A 266 -0.74 22.64 -1.84
CA ARG A 266 -1.87 23.06 -1.00
C ARG A 266 -2.32 21.98 -0.02
N THR A 267 -2.77 22.38 1.17
CA THR A 267 -3.63 21.59 2.07
C THR A 267 -4.79 22.48 2.53
N ASP A 268 -6.00 21.93 2.65
CA ASP A 268 -7.23 22.70 2.88
C ASP A 268 -7.91 22.40 4.23
N LEU A 269 -7.69 21.20 4.77
CA LEU A 269 -8.37 20.69 5.95
C LEU A 269 -7.37 19.93 6.85
N VAL A 270 -7.46 20.12 8.17
CA VAL A 270 -6.64 19.46 9.18
C VAL A 270 -7.52 18.60 10.09
N LEU A 271 -7.12 17.32 10.22
CA LEU A 271 -7.67 16.38 11.19
C LEU A 271 -6.70 16.22 12.35
N GLU A 272 -7.24 16.21 13.56
CA GLU A 272 -6.51 15.92 14.80
C GLU A 272 -7.04 14.62 15.38
N LEU A 273 -6.13 13.67 15.63
CA LEU A 273 -6.44 12.28 15.93
C LEU A 273 -6.19 11.99 17.41
N ALA A 274 -7.20 11.48 18.10
CA ALA A 274 -7.11 11.08 19.50
C ALA A 274 -6.07 9.97 19.68
N ALA A 275 -6.10 8.96 18.80
CA ALA A 275 -5.13 7.88 18.75
C ALA A 275 -4.19 8.02 17.54
N PRO A 276 -2.90 7.64 17.64
CA PRO A 276 -2.01 7.59 16.49
C PRO A 276 -2.47 6.57 15.44
N VAL A 277 -2.48 6.98 14.16
CA VAL A 277 -2.89 6.12 13.02
C VAL A 277 -1.69 5.88 12.10
N ALA A 278 -1.57 4.69 11.51
CA ALA A 278 -0.46 4.35 10.64
C ALA A 278 -0.66 4.86 9.19
N LEU A 279 0.18 5.79 8.76
CA LEU A 279 0.29 6.23 7.37
C LEU A 279 1.16 5.25 6.56
N GLU A 280 0.56 4.62 5.55
CA GLU A 280 1.27 3.77 4.59
C GLU A 280 2.14 4.63 3.64
N ARG A 281 3.38 4.20 3.38
CA ARG A 281 4.32 4.86 2.44
C ARG A 281 4.79 3.85 1.39
N PRO A 282 4.81 4.15 0.08
CA PRO A 282 5.18 3.19 -0.97
C PRO A 282 6.55 2.53 -0.74
N PHE A 283 7.55 3.34 -0.39
CA PHE A 283 8.95 2.94 -0.27
C PHE A 283 9.48 2.99 1.18
N GLY A 284 8.59 3.17 2.17
CA GLY A 284 8.97 3.36 3.58
C GLY A 284 8.24 2.42 4.54
N ARG A 285 8.71 2.37 5.79
CA ARG A 285 7.91 1.81 6.90
C ARG A 285 6.69 2.70 7.15
N PRO A 286 5.55 2.17 7.64
CA PRO A 286 4.46 3.01 8.11
C PRO A 286 4.93 4.00 9.18
N VAL A 287 4.28 5.16 9.26
CA VAL A 287 4.57 6.19 10.27
C VAL A 287 3.30 6.45 11.08
N ALA A 288 3.40 6.44 12.40
CA ALA A 288 2.30 6.84 13.27
C ALA A 288 2.10 8.36 13.19
N VAL A 289 0.90 8.80 12.83
CA VAL A 289 0.52 10.22 12.72
C VAL A 289 -0.61 10.55 13.69
N ARG A 290 -0.57 11.74 14.28
CA ARG A 290 -1.61 12.29 15.17
C ARG A 290 -2.30 13.53 14.63
N ARG A 291 -1.71 14.21 13.63
CA ARG A 291 -2.32 15.33 12.92
C ARG A 291 -2.09 15.15 11.43
N VAL A 292 -3.13 15.36 10.63
CA VAL A 292 -3.09 15.16 9.17
C VAL A 292 -3.70 16.38 8.48
N ALA A 293 -2.90 17.11 7.72
CA ALA A 293 -3.37 18.15 6.81
C ALA A 293 -3.55 17.53 5.41
N VAL A 294 -4.63 17.86 4.69
CA VAL A 294 -4.95 17.25 3.39
C VAL A 294 -5.56 18.25 2.41
N ALA A 295 -5.23 18.13 1.13
CA ALA A 295 -5.88 18.86 0.04
C ALA A 295 -7.29 18.29 -0.27
N VAL A 296 -8.28 19.15 -0.48
CA VAL A 296 -9.65 18.77 -0.89
C VAL A 296 -10.33 19.91 -1.64
N SER A 297 -11.17 19.61 -2.63
CA SER A 297 -11.89 20.63 -3.41
C SER A 297 -12.86 21.45 -2.55
N ASP A 298 -13.57 20.78 -1.64
CA ASP A 298 -14.60 21.37 -0.78
C ASP A 298 -14.32 20.96 0.68
N PRO A 299 -13.53 21.77 1.42
CA PRO A 299 -13.16 21.45 2.79
C PRO A 299 -14.32 21.62 3.78
N GLU A 300 -15.31 22.47 3.49
CA GLU A 300 -16.45 22.66 4.41
C GLU A 300 -17.44 21.49 4.34
N ARG A 301 -17.79 21.04 3.12
CA ARG A 301 -18.61 19.83 2.94
C ARG A 301 -17.94 18.60 3.55
N MET A 302 -16.61 18.48 3.40
CA MET A 302 -15.86 17.39 4.01
C MET A 302 -15.83 17.48 5.54
N ARG A 303 -15.58 18.66 6.11
CA ARG A 303 -15.61 18.88 7.57
C ARG A 303 -16.99 18.54 8.16
N ALA A 304 -18.06 19.03 7.53
CA ALA A 304 -19.43 18.79 8.00
C ALA A 304 -19.79 17.30 7.98
N ALA A 305 -19.56 16.61 6.86
CA ALA A 305 -19.87 15.18 6.73
C ALA A 305 -19.06 14.30 7.68
N VAL A 306 -17.77 14.60 7.90
CA VAL A 306 -16.95 13.84 8.86
C VAL A 306 -17.40 14.10 10.31
N ALA A 307 -17.74 15.34 10.67
CA ALA A 307 -18.26 15.64 12.00
C ALA A 307 -19.57 14.89 12.29
N GLU A 308 -20.51 14.93 11.35
CA GLU A 308 -21.79 14.20 11.44
C GLU A 308 -21.58 12.69 11.57
N ALA A 309 -20.68 12.10 10.77
CA ALA A 309 -20.37 10.67 10.83
C ALA A 309 -19.70 10.26 12.15
N VAL A 310 -18.84 11.12 12.72
CA VAL A 310 -18.23 10.90 14.05
C VAL A 310 -19.30 10.94 15.14
N GLU A 311 -20.22 11.91 15.14
CA GLU A 311 -21.31 11.95 16.12
C GLU A 311 -22.28 10.77 15.97
N ARG A 312 -22.65 10.39 14.74
CA ARG A 312 -23.43 9.16 14.50
C ARG A 312 -22.74 7.91 15.02
N ARG A 313 -21.41 7.82 14.96
CA ARG A 313 -20.66 6.68 15.51
C ARG A 313 -20.56 6.71 17.04
N ARG A 314 -20.50 7.89 17.66
CA ARG A 314 -20.54 8.09 19.12
C ARG A 314 -21.91 7.75 19.72
N GLY A 315 -22.99 8.17 19.05
CA GLY A 315 -24.38 7.88 19.46
C GLY A 315 -24.81 6.42 19.24
N ARG A 316 -24.05 5.63 18.48
CA ARG A 316 -24.30 4.19 18.31
C ARG A 316 -23.70 3.43 19.51
N PRO A 317 -24.51 2.82 20.39
CA PRO A 317 -23.98 2.02 21.51
C PRO A 317 -23.10 0.89 20.95
N ASP A 318 -21.94 0.68 21.59
CA ASP A 318 -20.96 -0.28 21.11
C ASP A 318 -21.50 -1.71 21.22
N ALA A 319 -21.76 -2.34 20.07
CA ALA A 319 -22.15 -3.74 19.97
C ALA A 319 -21.09 -4.70 20.56
N THR A 320 -19.87 -4.21 20.81
CA THR A 320 -18.78 -4.89 21.51
C THR A 320 -18.95 -4.98 23.04
N ALA A 321 -19.88 -4.24 23.65
CA ALA A 321 -20.05 -4.25 25.11
C ALA A 321 -20.99 -5.37 25.63
N HIS A 322 -21.78 -6.03 24.77
CA HIS A 322 -22.84 -6.95 25.19
C HIS A 322 -22.48 -8.45 25.17
N PHE A 323 -21.19 -8.79 25.13
CA PHE A 323 -20.71 -10.19 25.24
C PHE A 323 -20.16 -10.55 26.63
N GLY A 324 -20.34 -9.65 27.62
CA GLY A 324 -19.67 -9.71 28.91
C GLY A 324 -20.55 -10.00 30.14
N GLU A 325 -21.88 -10.15 29.99
CA GLU A 325 -22.75 -10.40 31.15
C GLU A 325 -24.05 -11.14 30.79
N ARG A 326 -23.94 -12.46 30.61
CA ARG A 326 -25.04 -13.38 30.95
C ARG A 326 -24.62 -14.14 32.19
N ALA A 327 -25.12 -13.71 33.35
CA ALA A 327 -25.15 -14.55 34.53
C ALA A 327 -25.90 -15.85 34.21
N PRO A 328 -25.47 -17.02 34.73
CA PRO A 328 -26.28 -18.22 34.63
C PRO A 328 -27.53 -18.04 35.51
N ASN A 329 -28.72 -18.12 34.90
CA ASN A 329 -29.96 -18.15 35.66
C ASN A 329 -30.10 -19.54 36.31
N GLU A 330 -29.85 -19.64 37.61
CA GLU A 330 -30.13 -20.83 38.42
C GLU A 330 -31.66 -20.97 38.65
N GLN A 331 -32.39 -21.34 37.61
CA GLN A 331 -33.81 -21.68 37.67
C GLN A 331 -34.06 -22.96 36.87
N GLY A 332 -33.97 -24.10 37.56
CA GLY A 332 -34.10 -25.40 36.90
C GLY A 332 -34.04 -26.63 37.81
N ALA A 333 -34.37 -26.52 39.11
CA ALA A 333 -34.31 -27.65 40.04
C ALA A 333 -35.34 -27.56 41.19
N SER A 334 -36.63 -27.69 40.89
CA SER A 334 -37.59 -28.33 41.81
C SER A 334 -38.89 -28.79 41.11
N GLU A 335 -39.33 -29.99 41.49
CA GLU A 335 -40.73 -30.38 41.61
C GLU A 335 -41.70 -30.27 40.40
N ARG A 336 -41.87 -31.40 39.69
CA ARG A 336 -42.97 -32.31 40.06
C ARG A 336 -42.84 -33.73 39.49
N CYS A 337 -43.40 -34.67 40.25
CA CYS A 337 -43.46 -36.10 39.96
C CYS A 337 -44.92 -36.53 39.75
N MET A 338 -45.14 -37.70 39.12
CA MET A 338 -46.41 -38.43 38.96
C MET A 338 -47.47 -37.84 37.99
N PRO A 339 -48.36 -38.70 37.43
CA PRO A 339 -48.05 -40.00 36.83
C PRO A 339 -48.75 -40.22 35.47
N VAL A 340 -48.24 -41.18 34.68
CA VAL A 340 -48.96 -41.71 33.51
C VAL A 340 -50.15 -42.55 33.98
N ARG A 341 -51.35 -42.30 33.43
CA ARG A 341 -52.46 -43.25 33.45
C ARG A 341 -52.66 -43.84 32.05
N HIS A 342 -52.83 -45.16 32.02
CA HIS A 342 -53.38 -45.86 30.86
C HIS A 342 -54.88 -45.58 30.74
N THR A 343 -55.32 -45.17 29.56
CA THR A 343 -56.45 -45.71 28.76
C THR A 343 -56.42 -44.98 27.42
#